data_AF-A0A8J2LQ98-F1
#
_entry.id   AF-A0A8J2LQ98-F1
#
_cell.length_a   1.000
_cell.length_b   1.000
_cell.length_c   1.000
_cell.angle_alpha   90.00
_cell.angle_beta   90.00
_cell.angle_gamma   90.00
#
_symmetry.space_group_name_H-M   'P 1'
#
loop_
_entity.id
_entity.type
_entity.pdbx_description
1 polymer ?
#
loop_
_entity_poly.entity_id
_entity_poly.type
_entity_poly.pdbx_seq_one_letter_code
_entity_poly.pdbx_strand_id
1 'polypeptide(L)'
;MVITSPMSTSPESTYNSDQFKISTAKLFPGVKKKRRIRSYRILYPQDSESREVKSLDGIWNFRLAPRHEAELGFQQQWYSKPLAQTGDVDLMPVPSSYNDVTQSVEYRDHVGWAWYDRTFRIPQQWQDRRVFVRFGAANYHSIVYVNGQKVVEHAGGALPFLAELKAELKPTGENLITVAINNTLTRDTVPQGNTVWPGDARYPTGYFTLNYPFDFFNYAGIHRSVFLYTTPKSFIDDIDVTTRIDGTTGHVNYLIKTVSETRNVLWEETQAVDVTVELQDQDGKVVGTAVGSSGEIAVPNAKLWWPFTMVQNDSDAGYLYTLVVSSTDSGSNERDVYRLKVGIRTISWTEKQFLINSKPFYFRGFGRHEDFDIRGKGIDNVMTVKDHNLIKWVGANSYRTSHYPYAEEIMDLTDSLGIVVIDEAPACTIE
;
A
#
# COMPACT_ATOMS: atom_id res chain seq x y z
N MET A 1 16.96 9.43 -37.12
CA MET A 1 16.85 10.85 -37.52
C MET A 1 15.88 11.50 -36.55
N VAL A 2 16.40 12.00 -35.43
CA VAL A 2 15.65 12.65 -34.35
C VAL A 2 16.20 14.06 -34.31
N ILE A 3 15.35 15.04 -34.60
CA ILE A 3 15.71 16.46 -34.68
C ILE A 3 15.40 17.07 -33.32
N THR A 4 16.43 17.44 -32.57
CA THR A 4 16.34 18.30 -31.39
C THR A 4 16.57 19.75 -31.82
N SER A 5 15.70 20.67 -31.42
CA SER A 5 15.87 22.12 -31.61
C SER A 5 16.23 22.77 -30.27
N PRO A 6 17.26 23.63 -30.20
CA PRO A 6 17.62 24.37 -29.00
C PRO A 6 16.81 25.68 -28.92
N MET A 7 16.34 26.05 -27.73
CA MET A 7 15.88 27.42 -27.47
C MET A 7 16.84 28.16 -26.53
N SER A 8 16.99 29.44 -26.88
CA SER A 8 17.98 30.43 -26.47
C SER A 8 17.73 31.06 -25.10
N THR A 9 18.79 31.70 -24.60
CA THR A 9 18.95 32.35 -23.29
C THR A 9 18.49 33.83 -23.21
N SER A 10 18.15 34.23 -21.97
CA SER A 10 18.21 35.58 -21.34
C SER A 10 16.94 36.46 -21.30
N PRO A 11 16.80 37.44 -20.38
CA PRO A 11 17.72 37.87 -19.32
C PRO A 11 17.16 37.87 -17.88
N GLU A 12 18.10 38.03 -16.94
CA GLU A 12 17.99 38.08 -15.49
C GLU A 12 16.99 39.14 -14.97
N SER A 13 16.13 38.74 -14.04
CA SER A 13 15.51 39.65 -13.08
C SER A 13 15.99 39.29 -11.67
N THR A 14 16.77 40.17 -11.08
CA THR A 14 17.27 40.09 -9.71
C THR A 14 16.11 40.30 -8.73
N TYR A 15 15.59 39.21 -8.16
CA TYR A 15 14.81 39.24 -6.93
C TYR A 15 15.48 38.33 -5.89
N ASN A 16 15.79 38.93 -4.75
CA ASN A 16 16.63 38.38 -3.70
C ASN A 16 15.94 37.16 -3.03
N SER A 17 16.33 35.96 -3.41
CA SER A 17 15.73 34.68 -2.98
C SER A 17 16.34 34.08 -1.71
N ASP A 18 17.05 34.86 -0.90
CA ASP A 18 17.83 34.33 0.23
C ASP A 18 17.08 34.24 1.58
N GLN A 19 15.75 34.31 1.61
CA GLN A 19 14.97 34.13 2.85
C GLN A 19 14.19 32.82 3.03
N PHE A 20 14.15 31.90 2.04
CA PHE A 20 13.49 30.60 2.21
C PHE A 20 14.25 29.43 1.56
N LYS A 21 15.57 29.38 1.77
CA LYS A 21 16.32 28.12 1.59
C LYS A 21 16.04 27.21 2.79
N ILE A 22 15.04 26.34 2.65
CA ILE A 22 14.83 25.20 3.54
C ILE A 22 16.05 24.27 3.39
N SER A 23 17.04 24.48 4.25
CA SER A 23 18.16 23.55 4.42
C SER A 23 17.68 22.39 5.27
N THR A 24 17.31 21.28 4.62
CA THR A 24 17.13 19.97 5.26
C THR A 24 18.42 19.43 5.90
N ALA A 25 19.55 20.12 5.75
CA ALA A 25 20.88 19.67 6.17
C ALA A 25 21.36 20.18 7.55
N LYS A 26 20.55 20.94 8.31
CA LYS A 26 21.00 21.55 9.59
C LYS A 26 20.28 21.10 10.87
N LEU A 27 19.56 19.98 10.87
CA LEU A 27 18.79 19.52 12.04
C LEU A 27 19.38 18.35 12.86
N PHE A 28 20.58 17.83 12.57
CA PHE A 28 21.09 16.67 13.32
C PHE A 28 22.61 16.71 13.58
N PRO A 29 23.08 17.23 14.73
CA PRO A 29 24.40 16.88 15.23
C PRO A 29 24.30 15.55 16.00
N GLY A 30 24.85 14.49 15.41
CA GLY A 30 25.20 13.26 16.14
C GLY A 30 24.18 12.13 16.13
N VAL A 31 24.11 11.37 15.03
CA VAL A 31 23.72 9.95 15.08
C VAL A 31 24.74 9.14 14.28
N LYS A 32 25.80 8.70 14.96
CA LYS A 32 26.68 7.63 14.44
C LYS A 32 25.99 6.29 14.63
N LYS A 33 25.28 5.85 13.59
CA LYS A 33 25.19 4.47 13.07
C LYS A 33 24.12 4.49 11.98
N LYS A 34 24.51 4.33 10.72
CA LYS A 34 23.57 4.02 9.64
C LYS A 34 22.94 2.65 9.98
N ARG A 35 21.79 2.63 10.67
CA ARG A 35 20.89 1.46 10.65
C ARG A 35 20.56 1.29 9.17
N ARG A 36 21.05 0.22 8.53
CA ARG A 36 20.50 -0.24 7.25
C ARG A 36 19.00 -0.38 7.49
N ILE A 37 18.18 0.47 6.86
CA ILE A 37 16.73 0.29 6.86
C ILE A 37 16.52 -1.05 6.16
N ARG A 38 16.09 -2.07 6.92
CA ARG A 38 15.65 -3.34 6.35
C ARG A 38 14.34 -3.03 5.62
N SER A 39 14.37 -3.02 4.28
CA SER A 39 13.15 -2.95 3.48
C SER A 39 12.57 -4.35 3.41
N TYR A 40 11.62 -4.68 4.28
CA TYR A 40 10.80 -5.88 4.15
C TYR A 40 9.93 -5.77 2.89
N ARG A 41 9.54 -6.89 2.29
CA ARG A 41 8.55 -6.95 1.20
C ARG A 41 7.18 -7.04 1.84
N ILE A 42 6.17 -6.71 1.05
CA ILE A 42 4.87 -6.32 1.59
C ILE A 42 3.81 -7.29 1.07
N LEU A 43 3.91 -8.56 1.49
CA LEU A 43 2.78 -9.50 1.37
C LEU A 43 1.58 -8.97 2.17
N TYR A 44 0.37 -9.19 1.67
CA TYR A 44 -0.85 -8.80 2.38
C TYR A 44 -0.97 -9.60 3.70
N PRO A 45 -1.26 -8.96 4.85
CA PRO A 45 -1.43 -9.68 6.12
C PRO A 45 -2.65 -10.61 6.07
N GLN A 46 -2.48 -11.85 6.52
CA GLN A 46 -3.57 -12.82 6.64
C GLN A 46 -3.39 -13.66 7.90
N ASP A 47 -4.51 -14.03 8.52
CA ASP A 47 -4.51 -15.03 9.58
C ASP A 47 -4.13 -16.39 9.02
N SER A 48 -3.31 -17.13 9.76
CA SER A 48 -2.94 -18.50 9.47
C SER A 48 -2.62 -19.26 10.76
N GLU A 49 -2.22 -20.52 10.62
CA GLU A 49 -1.75 -21.32 11.74
C GLU A 49 -0.50 -20.74 12.43
N SER A 50 0.21 -19.81 11.77
CA SER A 50 1.45 -19.19 12.24
C SER A 50 1.41 -17.67 12.37
N ARG A 51 0.34 -17.03 11.89
CA ARG A 51 0.20 -15.57 11.81
C ARG A 51 -1.15 -15.13 12.35
N GLU A 52 -1.14 -14.03 13.08
CA GLU A 52 -2.35 -13.37 13.58
C GLU A 52 -2.40 -11.93 13.10
N VAL A 53 -3.59 -11.47 12.70
CA VAL A 53 -3.85 -10.10 12.23
C VAL A 53 -4.85 -9.42 13.17
N LYS A 54 -4.59 -8.16 13.49
CA LYS A 54 -5.46 -7.31 14.29
C LYS A 54 -5.61 -5.96 13.63
N SER A 55 -6.83 -5.61 13.25
CA SER A 55 -7.14 -4.28 12.72
C SER A 55 -6.99 -3.20 13.80
N LEU A 56 -6.46 -2.05 13.39
CA LEU A 56 -6.47 -0.79 14.11
C LEU A 56 -7.44 0.22 13.48
N ASP A 57 -8.39 -0.23 12.65
CA ASP A 57 -9.45 0.59 12.06
C ASP A 57 -10.48 1.04 13.11
N GLY A 58 -11.20 2.11 12.81
CA GLY A 58 -12.22 2.74 13.65
C GLY A 58 -11.94 4.22 13.86
N ILE A 59 -12.43 4.79 14.97
CA ILE A 59 -12.29 6.21 15.29
C ILE A 59 -10.97 6.54 15.99
N TRP A 60 -10.14 7.39 15.39
CA TRP A 60 -8.89 7.90 15.96
C TRP A 60 -9.08 9.34 16.43
N ASN A 61 -8.26 9.80 17.39
CA ASN A 61 -8.21 11.24 17.64
C ASN A 61 -7.44 11.91 16.50
N PHE A 62 -7.79 13.16 16.22
CA PHE A 62 -7.28 13.89 15.08
C PHE A 62 -7.04 15.35 15.40
N ARG A 63 -6.02 15.95 14.79
CA ARG A 63 -5.77 17.40 14.81
C ARG A 63 -5.00 17.85 13.57
N LEU A 64 -5.38 18.98 12.99
CA LEU A 64 -4.58 19.68 11.98
C LEU A 64 -3.47 20.51 12.64
N ALA A 65 -2.27 20.51 12.06
CA ALA A 65 -1.29 21.52 12.41
C ALA A 65 -1.78 22.89 11.93
N PRO A 66 -1.68 23.97 12.73
CA PRO A 66 -2.14 25.28 12.30
C PRO A 66 -1.43 25.72 11.02
N ARG A 67 -2.18 26.31 10.09
CA ARG A 67 -1.66 26.67 8.75
C ARG A 67 -0.40 27.55 8.79
N HIS A 68 -0.30 28.46 9.75
CA HIS A 68 0.85 29.36 9.92
C HIS A 68 1.95 28.80 10.85
N GLU A 69 1.71 27.66 11.49
CA GLU A 69 2.63 26.98 12.41
C GLU A 69 2.67 25.48 12.08
N ALA A 70 2.89 25.14 10.81
CA ALA A 70 2.80 23.77 10.31
C ALA A 70 3.69 22.77 11.09
N GLU A 71 4.81 23.24 11.64
CA GLU A 71 5.78 22.42 12.40
C GLU A 71 5.49 22.34 13.91
N LEU A 72 4.41 22.97 14.40
CA LEU A 72 4.10 23.06 15.83
C LEU A 72 4.05 21.68 16.51
N GLY A 73 3.45 20.69 15.84
CA GLY A 73 3.33 19.34 16.38
C GLY A 73 4.67 18.64 16.60
N PHE A 74 5.67 18.93 15.78
CA PHE A 74 7.03 18.43 15.98
C PHE A 74 7.76 19.21 17.08
N GLN A 75 7.63 20.53 17.09
CA GLN A 75 8.24 21.41 18.09
C GLN A 75 7.75 21.08 19.52
N GLN A 76 6.46 20.80 19.66
CA GLN A 76 5.83 20.42 20.93
C GLN A 76 5.77 18.92 21.18
N GLN A 77 6.35 18.11 20.28
CA GLN A 77 6.41 16.65 20.41
C GLN A 77 5.04 16.01 20.65
N TRP A 78 4.04 16.34 19.83
CA TRP A 78 2.67 15.79 19.96
C TRP A 78 2.62 14.26 19.93
N TYR A 79 3.62 13.61 19.31
CA TYR A 79 3.77 12.16 19.30
C TYR A 79 4.20 11.52 20.63
N SER A 80 4.63 12.31 21.62
CA SER A 80 5.21 11.79 22.88
C SER A 80 4.19 11.28 23.90
N LYS A 81 2.92 11.72 23.78
CA LYS A 81 1.82 11.43 24.69
C LYS A 81 0.49 11.49 23.91
N PRO A 82 -0.64 11.03 24.47
CA PRO A 82 -1.92 11.12 23.78
C PRO A 82 -2.22 12.55 23.30
N LEU A 83 -2.71 12.71 22.07
CA LEU A 83 -2.91 13.99 21.39
C LEU A 83 -3.89 14.90 22.15
N ALA A 84 -4.89 14.31 22.81
CA ALA A 84 -5.82 15.01 23.70
C ALA A 84 -5.13 15.66 24.93
N GLN A 85 -3.92 15.23 25.29
CA GLN A 85 -3.11 15.85 26.35
C GLN A 85 -2.21 16.97 25.84
N THR A 86 -2.17 17.22 24.53
CA THR A 86 -1.41 18.31 23.92
C THR A 86 -2.31 19.40 23.34
N GLY A 87 -3.63 19.31 23.54
CA GLY A 87 -4.64 20.27 23.09
C GLY A 87 -5.96 19.60 22.74
N ASP A 88 -6.86 20.34 22.10
CA ASP A 88 -8.17 19.83 21.65
C ASP A 88 -8.01 18.86 20.47
N VAL A 89 -8.85 17.83 20.41
CA VAL A 89 -8.84 16.84 19.31
C VAL A 89 -10.24 16.67 18.77
N ASP A 90 -10.30 16.42 17.47
CA ASP A 90 -11.49 15.93 16.79
C ASP A 90 -11.42 14.41 16.63
N LEU A 91 -12.52 13.80 16.17
CA LEU A 91 -12.60 12.38 15.88
C LEU A 91 -12.55 12.14 14.38
N MET A 92 -11.75 11.18 13.94
CA MET A 92 -11.60 10.86 12.53
C MET A 92 -11.66 9.34 12.29
N PRO A 93 -12.55 8.86 11.40
CA PRO A 93 -12.57 7.44 11.05
C PRO A 93 -11.33 7.05 10.23
N VAL A 94 -10.88 5.83 10.44
CA VAL A 94 -9.85 5.14 9.66
C VAL A 94 -10.42 3.77 9.28
N PRO A 95 -10.44 3.38 8.00
CA PRO A 95 -9.97 4.14 6.82
C PRO A 95 -10.92 5.26 6.39
N SER A 96 -10.38 6.44 6.05
CA SER A 96 -11.10 7.56 5.44
C SER A 96 -10.14 8.66 4.96
N SER A 97 -10.53 9.39 3.93
CA SER A 97 -10.04 10.77 3.77
C SER A 97 -10.65 11.66 4.84
N TYR A 98 -9.91 12.62 5.40
CA TYR A 98 -10.45 13.50 6.44
C TYR A 98 -11.26 14.68 5.90
N ASN A 99 -11.06 15.02 4.62
CA ASN A 99 -11.47 16.30 4.04
C ASN A 99 -12.99 16.56 4.13
N ASP A 100 -13.80 15.50 3.99
CA ASP A 100 -15.27 15.62 3.87
C ASP A 100 -16.03 15.01 5.07
N VAL A 101 -15.31 14.67 6.15
CA VAL A 101 -15.90 14.12 7.36
C VAL A 101 -16.53 15.21 8.23
N THR A 102 -15.92 16.40 8.26
CA THR A 102 -16.35 17.52 9.10
C THR A 102 -17.05 18.61 8.28
N GLN A 103 -17.60 19.59 8.99
CA GLN A 103 -18.34 20.71 8.41
C GLN A 103 -17.41 21.91 8.17
N SER A 104 -16.10 21.72 8.38
CA SER A 104 -15.10 22.78 8.36
C SER A 104 -14.41 22.86 7.01
N VAL A 105 -14.45 24.04 6.38
CA VAL A 105 -13.66 24.34 5.19
C VAL A 105 -12.15 24.26 5.47
N GLU A 106 -11.73 24.49 6.73
CA GLU A 106 -10.33 24.34 7.12
C GLU A 106 -9.86 22.90 6.98
N TYR A 107 -10.72 21.93 7.28
CA TYR A 107 -10.44 20.50 7.09
C TYR A 107 -10.43 20.12 5.63
N ARG A 108 -11.43 20.57 4.87
CA ARG A 108 -11.54 20.25 3.46
C ARG A 108 -10.30 20.72 2.69
N ASP A 109 -9.91 21.97 2.88
CA ASP A 109 -8.87 22.66 2.11
C ASP A 109 -7.50 22.69 2.82
N HIS A 110 -7.32 21.89 3.88
CA HIS A 110 -6.07 21.84 4.64
C HIS A 110 -4.88 21.47 3.76
N VAL A 111 -3.76 22.18 3.94
CA VAL A 111 -2.48 21.83 3.34
C VAL A 111 -1.41 21.87 4.43
N GLY A 112 -0.80 20.73 4.71
CA GLY A 112 0.24 20.59 5.72
C GLY A 112 0.07 19.31 6.54
N TRP A 113 0.54 19.34 7.78
CA TRP A 113 0.52 18.18 8.66
C TRP A 113 -0.85 17.97 9.30
N ALA A 114 -1.34 16.75 9.24
CA ALA A 114 -2.48 16.25 10.00
C ALA A 114 -2.00 15.13 10.93
N TRP A 115 -2.48 15.14 12.16
CA TRP A 115 -2.04 14.24 13.22
C TRP A 115 -3.18 13.32 13.63
N TYR A 116 -2.90 12.02 13.67
CA TYR A 116 -3.79 10.98 14.17
C TYR A 116 -3.17 10.31 15.38
N ASP A 117 -3.96 9.95 16.38
CA ASP A 117 -3.51 9.00 17.41
C ASP A 117 -4.59 8.03 17.88
N ARG A 118 -4.13 6.92 18.45
CA ARG A 118 -4.97 5.89 19.06
C ARG A 118 -4.15 5.03 20.01
N THR A 119 -4.80 4.49 21.04
CA THR A 119 -4.21 3.45 21.88
C THR A 119 -4.57 2.04 21.42
N PHE A 120 -3.69 1.09 21.65
CA PHE A 120 -3.92 -0.33 21.37
C PHE A 120 -3.25 -1.23 22.41
N ARG A 121 -3.74 -2.45 22.56
CA ARG A 121 -3.11 -3.53 23.34
C ARG A 121 -2.69 -4.66 22.42
N ILE A 122 -1.57 -5.29 22.73
CA ILE A 122 -1.11 -6.52 22.05
C ILE A 122 -1.54 -7.74 22.88
N PRO A 123 -2.08 -8.80 22.25
CA PRO A 123 -2.35 -10.06 22.91
C PRO A 123 -1.11 -10.63 23.60
N GLN A 124 -1.27 -11.27 24.76
CA GLN A 124 -0.15 -11.84 25.52
C GLN A 124 0.62 -12.89 24.70
N GLN A 125 -0.07 -13.65 23.85
CA GLN A 125 0.54 -14.67 22.97
C GLN A 125 1.48 -14.09 21.89
N TRP A 126 1.50 -12.77 21.68
CA TRP A 126 2.38 -12.12 20.70
C TRP A 126 3.78 -11.81 21.26
N GLN A 127 4.02 -11.99 22.57
CA GLN A 127 5.29 -11.59 23.21
C GLN A 127 6.53 -12.30 22.64
N ASP A 128 6.38 -13.55 22.17
CA ASP A 128 7.45 -14.32 21.53
C ASP A 128 7.44 -14.25 19.99
N ARG A 129 6.54 -13.45 19.42
CA ARG A 129 6.37 -13.26 17.97
C ARG A 129 7.07 -12.00 17.49
N ARG A 130 7.31 -11.91 16.18
CA ARG A 130 7.59 -10.61 15.55
C ARG A 130 6.27 -9.89 15.36
N VAL A 131 6.21 -8.61 15.71
CA VAL A 131 5.02 -7.78 15.55
C VAL A 131 5.32 -6.69 14.55
N PHE A 132 4.40 -6.47 13.62
CA PHE A 132 4.50 -5.42 12.62
C PHE A 132 3.27 -4.53 12.68
N VAL A 133 3.44 -3.26 12.36
CA VAL A 133 2.35 -2.38 11.94
C VAL A 133 2.44 -2.15 10.44
N ARG A 134 1.31 -2.22 9.76
CA ARG A 134 1.17 -2.00 8.32
C ARG A 134 0.05 -1.01 8.05
N PHE A 135 0.34 -0.01 7.23
CA PHE A 135 -0.64 0.91 6.67
C PHE A 135 -0.88 0.51 5.22
N GLY A 136 -2.14 0.34 4.81
CA GLY A 136 -2.47 0.05 3.42
C GLY A 136 -2.18 1.22 2.46
N ALA A 137 -2.45 2.45 2.91
CA ALA A 137 -2.12 3.69 2.21
C ALA A 137 -2.40 4.91 3.12
N ALA A 138 -1.54 5.92 3.05
CA ALA A 138 -1.74 7.21 3.70
C ALA A 138 -1.11 8.33 2.85
N ASN A 139 -1.87 9.39 2.54
CA ASN A 139 -1.46 10.39 1.54
C ASN A 139 -0.98 11.72 2.16
N TYR A 140 0.24 12.22 1.92
CA TYR A 140 1.32 11.70 1.05
C TYR A 140 2.59 11.32 1.83
N HIS A 141 3.08 12.20 2.70
CA HIS A 141 4.28 11.95 3.50
C HIS A 141 3.89 11.60 4.93
N SER A 142 4.12 10.35 5.33
CA SER A 142 3.67 9.78 6.60
C SER A 142 4.84 9.49 7.54
N ILE A 143 4.73 9.91 8.80
CA ILE A 143 5.66 9.57 9.87
C ILE A 143 4.87 8.89 10.99
N VAL A 144 5.29 7.68 11.36
CA VAL A 144 4.63 6.87 12.40
C VAL A 144 5.50 6.80 13.64
N TYR A 145 4.87 7.01 14.78
CA TYR A 145 5.44 6.89 16.11
C TYR A 145 4.69 5.81 16.91
N VAL A 146 5.43 5.00 17.65
CA VAL A 146 4.87 4.10 18.67
C VAL A 146 5.51 4.44 20.00
N ASN A 147 4.69 4.75 21.00
CA ASN A 147 5.11 5.19 22.33
C ASN A 147 6.18 6.33 22.28
N GLY A 148 5.96 7.30 21.39
CA GLY A 148 6.85 8.45 21.21
C GLY A 148 8.12 8.18 20.40
N GLN A 149 8.37 6.95 19.97
CA GLN A 149 9.53 6.58 19.14
C GLN A 149 9.14 6.50 17.67
N LYS A 150 9.88 7.16 16.77
CA LYS A 150 9.66 7.06 15.32
C LYS A 150 10.00 5.64 14.86
N VAL A 151 9.04 4.96 14.23
CA VAL A 151 9.18 3.57 13.76
C VAL A 151 9.30 3.46 12.24
N VAL A 152 8.60 4.31 11.47
CA VAL A 152 8.69 4.33 10.01
C VAL A 152 8.34 5.71 9.46
N GLU A 153 8.88 6.01 8.28
CA GLU A 153 8.61 7.20 7.47
C GLU A 153 8.42 6.75 6.02
N HIS A 154 7.39 7.23 5.35
CA HIS A 154 7.00 6.82 4.00
C HIS A 154 6.54 8.01 3.17
N ALA A 155 6.97 8.09 1.92
CA ALA A 155 6.49 9.06 0.94
C ALA A 155 5.81 8.31 -0.20
N GLY A 156 4.52 8.59 -0.42
CA GLY A 156 3.67 7.91 -1.39
C GLY A 156 2.24 7.75 -0.85
N GLY A 157 1.23 8.05 -1.67
CA GLY A 157 -0.15 8.13 -1.21
C GLY A 157 -1.03 6.89 -1.41
N ALA A 158 -0.56 5.90 -2.16
CA ALA A 158 -1.39 4.80 -2.66
C ALA A 158 -0.77 3.40 -2.50
N LEU A 159 0.38 3.30 -1.83
CA LEU A 159 1.08 2.03 -1.61
C LEU A 159 1.26 1.75 -0.12
N PRO A 160 1.33 0.47 0.28
CA PRO A 160 1.49 0.12 1.66
C PRO A 160 2.90 0.39 2.17
N PHE A 161 3.02 0.57 3.48
CA PHE A 161 4.29 0.63 4.20
C PHE A 161 4.14 0.02 5.60
N LEU A 162 5.26 -0.46 6.14
CA LEU A 162 5.24 -1.19 7.41
C LEU A 162 6.47 -0.94 8.26
N ALA A 163 6.34 -1.24 9.55
CA ALA A 163 7.44 -1.24 10.52
C ALA A 163 7.34 -2.47 11.41
N GLU A 164 8.47 -3.11 11.70
CA GLU A 164 8.57 -4.05 12.81
C GLU A 164 8.64 -3.29 14.13
N LEU A 165 7.80 -3.67 15.10
CA LEU A 165 7.67 -3.06 16.40
C LEU A 165 8.31 -3.98 17.45
N LYS A 166 9.58 -3.77 17.79
CA LYS A 166 10.31 -4.62 18.75
C LYS A 166 10.43 -3.93 20.11
N ALA A 167 11.44 -3.06 20.26
CA ALA A 167 11.76 -2.42 21.53
C ALA A 167 10.75 -1.32 21.92
N GLU A 168 9.91 -0.91 20.97
CA GLU A 168 8.96 0.18 21.10
C GLU A 168 7.66 -0.27 21.75
N LEU A 169 7.35 -1.57 21.76
CA LEU A 169 6.12 -2.11 22.33
C LEU A 169 6.26 -2.32 23.84
N LYS A 170 5.22 -1.89 24.57
CA LYS A 170 4.96 -2.32 25.94
C LYS A 170 4.28 -3.68 25.88
N PRO A 171 4.89 -4.75 26.44
CA PRO A 171 4.35 -6.11 26.38
C PRO A 171 3.06 -6.26 27.21
N THR A 172 2.82 -5.35 28.14
CA THR A 172 1.62 -5.25 28.96
C THR A 172 1.11 -3.81 28.96
N GLY A 173 -0.21 -3.63 29.06
CA GLY A 173 -0.85 -2.32 29.05
C GLY A 173 -1.05 -1.71 27.65
N GLU A 174 -1.33 -0.42 27.61
CA GLU A 174 -1.62 0.31 26.38
C GLU A 174 -0.37 0.86 25.71
N ASN A 175 -0.28 0.61 24.40
CA ASN A 175 0.62 1.25 23.48
C ASN A 175 -0.09 2.41 22.80
N LEU A 176 0.64 3.49 22.53
CA LEU A 176 0.16 4.63 21.76
C LEU A 176 0.75 4.57 20.35
N ILE A 177 -0.09 4.69 19.32
CA ILE A 177 0.35 4.97 17.95
C ILE A 177 -0.04 6.40 17.60
N THR A 178 0.90 7.15 17.03
CA THR A 178 0.67 8.50 16.51
C THR A 178 1.20 8.58 15.10
N VAL A 179 0.44 9.19 14.19
CA VAL A 179 0.79 9.32 12.77
C VAL A 179 0.68 10.78 12.37
N ALA A 180 1.75 11.33 11.80
CA ALA A 180 1.74 12.63 11.14
C ALA A 180 1.71 12.42 9.63
N ILE A 181 0.78 13.06 8.93
CA ILE A 181 0.59 12.94 7.48
C ILE A 181 0.65 14.33 6.85
N ASN A 182 1.52 14.54 5.87
CA ASN A 182 1.59 15.76 5.08
C ASN A 182 1.06 15.53 3.67
N ASN A 183 0.10 16.34 3.24
CA ASN A 183 -0.52 16.26 1.91
C ASN A 183 0.02 17.29 0.90
N THR A 184 1.10 18.00 1.24
CA THR A 184 1.74 18.95 0.34
C THR A 184 2.37 18.20 -0.83
N LEU A 185 1.98 18.59 -2.05
CA LEU A 185 2.58 18.09 -3.27
C LEU A 185 3.67 19.05 -3.77
N THR A 186 4.74 18.49 -4.32
CA THR A 186 5.87 19.23 -4.87
C THR A 186 6.16 18.75 -6.29
N ARG A 187 7.13 19.38 -6.96
CA ARG A 187 7.57 18.93 -8.29
C ARG A 187 8.24 17.54 -8.26
N ASP A 188 8.64 17.10 -7.08
CA ASP A 188 9.32 15.82 -6.84
C ASP A 188 8.37 14.75 -6.26
N THR A 189 7.11 15.09 -5.94
CA THR A 189 6.11 14.10 -5.52
C THR A 189 5.49 13.42 -6.74
N VAL A 190 4.89 12.24 -6.53
CA VAL A 190 4.11 11.53 -7.54
C VAL A 190 2.72 11.24 -6.96
N PRO A 191 1.66 11.96 -7.37
CA PRO A 191 1.62 12.95 -8.45
C PRO A 191 2.31 14.29 -8.10
N GLN A 192 2.65 15.08 -9.11
CA GLN A 192 3.28 16.39 -8.93
C GLN A 192 2.28 17.47 -8.48
N GLY A 193 2.80 18.49 -7.79
CA GLY A 193 2.11 19.73 -7.52
C GLY A 193 3.07 20.84 -7.11
N ASN A 194 2.55 21.99 -6.70
CA ASN A 194 3.37 23.06 -6.16
C ASN A 194 2.54 24.01 -5.29
N THR A 195 3.16 24.59 -4.28
CA THR A 195 2.58 25.69 -3.53
C THR A 195 2.69 26.99 -4.33
N VAL A 196 1.60 27.75 -4.42
CA VAL A 196 1.55 29.07 -5.07
C VAL A 196 1.32 30.15 -4.01
N TRP A 197 2.18 31.18 -4.04
CA TRP A 197 2.11 32.35 -3.16
C TRP A 197 1.85 33.59 -4.02
N PRO A 198 0.59 34.05 -4.15
CA PRO A 198 0.27 35.18 -5.02
C PRO A 198 1.02 36.47 -4.63
N GLY A 199 1.20 36.72 -3.34
CA GLY A 199 2.06 37.78 -2.81
C GLY A 199 1.61 39.23 -3.09
N ASP A 200 0.48 39.43 -3.76
CA ASP A 200 -0.07 40.74 -4.06
C ASP A 200 -1.13 41.21 -3.03
N ALA A 201 -1.49 42.50 -3.09
CA ALA A 201 -2.37 43.15 -2.11
C ALA A 201 -3.82 42.61 -2.06
N ARG A 202 -4.21 41.71 -2.98
CA ARG A 202 -5.53 41.05 -2.96
C ARG A 202 -5.61 39.91 -1.94
N TYR A 203 -4.46 39.42 -1.47
CA TYR A 203 -4.36 38.26 -0.58
C TYR A 203 -3.78 38.64 0.77
N PRO A 204 -4.24 38.04 1.88
CA PRO A 204 -3.68 38.28 3.19
C PRO A 204 -2.23 37.78 3.27
N THR A 205 -1.44 38.37 4.17
CA THR A 205 -0.06 37.95 4.42
C THR A 205 0.01 36.46 4.74
N GLY A 206 0.88 35.74 4.04
CA GLY A 206 1.06 34.30 4.22
C GLY A 206 0.01 33.42 3.53
N TYR A 207 -0.86 34.00 2.69
CA TYR A 207 -1.77 33.22 1.86
C TYR A 207 -1.01 32.40 0.81
N PHE A 208 -1.40 31.13 0.68
CA PHE A 208 -0.91 30.23 -0.36
C PHE A 208 -2.02 29.29 -0.83
N THR A 209 -1.82 28.64 -1.96
CA THR A 209 -2.68 27.55 -2.42
C THR A 209 -1.82 26.38 -2.86
N LEU A 210 -2.39 25.17 -2.86
CA LEU A 210 -1.78 24.01 -3.50
C LEU A 210 -2.32 23.92 -4.93
N ASN A 211 -1.42 24.05 -5.91
CA ASN A 211 -1.72 23.85 -7.31
C ASN A 211 -1.27 22.44 -7.72
N TYR A 212 -2.11 21.72 -8.46
CA TYR A 212 -1.78 20.40 -8.99
C TYR A 212 -2.42 20.21 -10.36
N PRO A 213 -1.69 19.66 -11.36
CA PRO A 213 -2.18 19.51 -12.72
C PRO A 213 -2.89 18.14 -12.89
N PHE A 214 -3.85 17.79 -12.05
CA PHE A 214 -4.64 16.56 -12.22
C PHE A 214 -6.09 16.79 -11.82
N ASP A 215 -7.01 16.06 -12.46
CA ASP A 215 -8.47 16.28 -12.37
C ASP A 215 -9.14 15.35 -11.37
N PHE A 216 -8.61 15.31 -10.15
CA PHE A 216 -9.25 14.70 -9.00
C PHE A 216 -8.82 15.43 -7.73
N PHE A 217 -9.65 15.41 -6.70
CA PHE A 217 -9.36 16.10 -5.45
C PHE A 217 -8.17 15.45 -4.72
N ASN A 218 -7.23 16.28 -4.20
CA ASN A 218 -6.10 15.81 -3.38
C ASN A 218 -6.56 15.45 -1.95
N TYR A 219 -7.43 14.44 -1.86
CA TYR A 219 -7.84 13.84 -0.60
C TYR A 219 -6.62 13.36 0.20
N ALA A 220 -6.68 13.53 1.52
CA ALA A 220 -5.61 13.16 2.43
C ALA A 220 -6.14 12.45 3.67
N GLY A 221 -5.26 11.73 4.36
CA GLY A 221 -5.59 10.90 5.52
C GLY A 221 -5.09 9.47 5.37
N ILE A 222 -5.63 8.57 6.20
CA ILE A 222 -5.34 7.14 6.19
C ILE A 222 -6.44 6.45 5.41
N HIS A 223 -6.23 6.25 4.11
CA HIS A 223 -7.27 5.83 3.16
C HIS A 223 -7.56 4.32 3.20
N ARG A 224 -6.62 3.51 3.69
CA ARG A 224 -6.75 2.06 3.75
C ARG A 224 -6.40 1.54 5.13
N SER A 225 -6.86 0.32 5.41
CA SER A 225 -6.79 -0.27 6.73
C SER A 225 -5.39 -0.26 7.34
N VAL A 226 -5.36 -0.13 8.67
CA VAL A 226 -4.15 -0.24 9.48
C VAL A 226 -4.20 -1.56 10.22
N PHE A 227 -3.20 -2.41 10.03
CA PHE A 227 -3.10 -3.70 10.68
C PHE A 227 -1.90 -3.76 11.61
N LEU A 228 -2.07 -4.37 12.77
CA LEU A 228 -0.99 -5.08 13.43
C LEU A 228 -1.02 -6.53 12.97
N TYR A 229 0.13 -7.12 12.70
CA TYR A 229 0.20 -8.56 12.43
C TYR A 229 1.44 -9.20 13.01
N THR A 230 1.39 -10.52 13.18
CA THR A 230 2.52 -11.30 13.69
C THR A 230 3.09 -12.27 12.66
N THR A 231 4.37 -12.57 12.84
CA THR A 231 5.02 -13.70 12.20
C THR A 231 5.84 -14.49 13.23
N PRO A 232 6.18 -15.75 12.92
CA PRO A 232 7.31 -16.44 13.55
C PRO A 232 8.62 -15.65 13.42
N LYS A 233 9.64 -16.05 14.20
CA LYS A 233 10.98 -15.43 14.14
C LYS A 233 11.69 -15.66 12.81
N SER A 234 11.35 -16.76 12.14
CA SER A 234 11.75 -17.07 10.77
C SER A 234 10.51 -17.23 9.91
N PHE A 235 10.36 -16.42 8.86
CA PHE A 235 9.08 -16.25 8.16
C PHE A 235 9.26 -16.02 6.66
N ILE A 236 8.18 -16.26 5.92
CA ILE A 236 8.04 -15.98 4.49
C ILE A 236 7.81 -14.48 4.32
N ASP A 237 8.76 -13.82 3.66
CA ASP A 237 8.73 -12.37 3.47
C ASP A 237 8.13 -12.00 2.10
N ASP A 238 8.39 -12.80 1.07
CA ASP A 238 7.97 -12.53 -0.31
C ASP A 238 7.67 -13.81 -1.07
N ILE A 239 6.72 -13.74 -2.01
CA ILE A 239 6.37 -14.83 -2.92
C ILE A 239 6.14 -14.23 -4.31
N ASP A 240 7.05 -14.53 -5.23
CA ASP A 240 6.90 -14.19 -6.65
C ASP A 240 6.34 -15.41 -7.40
N VAL A 241 5.26 -15.23 -8.15
CA VAL A 241 4.65 -16.28 -8.98
C VAL A 241 4.52 -15.82 -10.43
N THR A 242 4.91 -16.69 -11.36
CA THR A 242 4.59 -16.55 -12.78
C THR A 242 3.97 -17.82 -13.31
N THR A 243 3.12 -17.71 -14.32
CA THR A 243 2.46 -18.89 -14.91
C THR A 243 2.71 -18.97 -16.40
N ARG A 244 2.76 -20.20 -16.92
CA ARG A 244 2.80 -20.48 -18.36
C ARG A 244 1.87 -21.65 -18.69
N ILE A 245 1.59 -21.84 -19.98
CA ILE A 245 0.72 -22.89 -20.47
C ILE A 245 1.46 -23.63 -21.60
N ASP A 246 1.50 -24.96 -21.52
CA ASP A 246 1.98 -25.86 -22.58
C ASP A 246 0.91 -26.92 -22.88
N GLY A 247 0.29 -26.84 -24.05
CA GLY A 247 -0.88 -27.65 -24.39
C GLY A 247 -2.03 -27.44 -23.40
N THR A 248 -2.41 -28.51 -22.68
CA THR A 248 -3.41 -28.44 -21.59
C THR A 248 -2.78 -28.36 -20.20
N THR A 249 -1.46 -28.36 -20.11
CA THR A 249 -0.72 -28.30 -18.85
C THR A 249 -0.45 -26.85 -18.46
N GLY A 250 -0.88 -26.47 -17.26
CA GLY A 250 -0.50 -25.19 -16.64
C GLY A 250 0.76 -25.37 -15.81
N HIS A 251 1.67 -24.41 -15.84
CA HIS A 251 2.84 -24.42 -14.96
C HIS A 251 2.85 -23.17 -14.08
N VAL A 252 3.12 -23.38 -12.79
CA VAL A 252 3.24 -22.33 -11.78
C VAL A 252 4.70 -22.29 -11.33
N ASN A 253 5.45 -21.29 -11.79
CA ASN A 253 6.81 -21.04 -11.31
C ASN A 253 6.75 -20.15 -10.07
N TYR A 254 7.57 -20.43 -9.08
CA TYR A 254 7.61 -19.66 -7.85
C TYR A 254 9.04 -19.33 -7.41
N LEU A 255 9.19 -18.20 -6.73
CA LEU A 255 10.36 -17.82 -5.96
C LEU A 255 9.90 -17.27 -4.61
N ILE A 256 10.38 -17.88 -3.53
CA ILE A 256 10.00 -17.61 -2.15
C ILE A 256 11.20 -17.04 -1.43
N LYS A 257 11.03 -15.87 -0.80
CA LYS A 257 12.07 -15.26 0.01
C LYS A 257 11.69 -15.36 1.47
N THR A 258 12.62 -15.87 2.28
CA THR A 258 12.44 -16.02 3.73
C THR A 258 13.44 -15.17 4.49
N VAL A 259 13.07 -14.81 5.71
CA VAL A 259 13.95 -14.18 6.70
C VAL A 259 14.12 -15.14 7.88
N SER A 260 15.34 -15.31 8.39
CA SER A 260 15.60 -16.09 9.61
C SER A 260 16.36 -15.23 10.62
N GLU A 261 15.72 -14.95 11.77
CA GLU A 261 16.34 -14.22 12.87
C GLU A 261 17.41 -15.05 13.59
N THR A 262 17.15 -16.35 13.81
CA THR A 262 18.07 -17.25 14.55
C THR A 262 19.44 -17.34 13.90
N ARG A 263 19.51 -17.16 12.57
CA ARG A 263 20.74 -17.30 11.77
C ARG A 263 21.24 -15.98 11.20
N ASN A 264 20.54 -14.87 11.46
CA ASN A 264 20.83 -13.54 10.89
C ASN A 264 20.93 -13.56 9.35
N VAL A 265 20.11 -14.39 8.70
CA VAL A 265 20.04 -14.52 7.24
C VAL A 265 18.85 -13.72 6.72
N LEU A 266 19.10 -12.94 5.67
CA LEU A 266 18.10 -12.11 5.00
C LEU A 266 18.06 -12.49 3.52
N TRP A 267 16.92 -13.00 3.03
CA TRP A 267 16.66 -13.18 1.60
C TRP A 267 17.59 -14.15 0.86
N GLU A 268 18.15 -15.16 1.53
CA GLU A 268 19.05 -16.11 0.87
C GLU A 268 18.37 -17.45 0.57
N GLU A 269 18.65 -18.01 -0.61
CA GLU A 269 18.49 -19.44 -0.91
C GLU A 269 19.54 -20.21 -0.09
N THR A 270 19.26 -20.44 1.18
CA THR A 270 20.16 -21.23 2.04
C THR A 270 19.50 -22.55 2.39
N GLN A 271 20.30 -23.61 2.50
CA GLN A 271 19.90 -24.90 3.09
C GLN A 271 19.45 -24.81 4.57
N ALA A 272 19.32 -23.59 5.10
CA ALA A 272 18.99 -23.29 6.47
C ALA A 272 17.48 -23.12 6.72
N VAL A 273 16.66 -22.98 5.67
CA VAL A 273 15.20 -22.90 5.81
C VAL A 273 14.58 -23.91 4.86
N ASP A 274 13.87 -24.88 5.42
CA ASP A 274 13.15 -25.88 4.64
C ASP A 274 11.85 -25.26 4.14
N VAL A 275 11.72 -25.17 2.81
CA VAL A 275 10.53 -24.63 2.15
C VAL A 275 9.79 -25.76 1.44
N THR A 276 8.49 -25.86 1.71
CA THR A 276 7.58 -26.77 1.02
C THR A 276 6.44 -25.97 0.40
N VAL A 277 6.01 -26.41 -0.78
CA VAL A 277 5.01 -25.71 -1.58
C VAL A 277 3.98 -26.72 -2.04
N GLU A 278 2.71 -26.42 -1.79
CA GLU A 278 1.57 -27.19 -2.30
C GLU A 278 0.69 -26.28 -3.14
N LEU A 279 0.24 -26.76 -4.30
CA LEU A 279 -0.78 -26.10 -5.09
C LEU A 279 -2.10 -26.85 -4.91
N GLN A 280 -3.12 -26.15 -4.43
CA GLN A 280 -4.46 -26.69 -4.18
C GLN A 280 -5.46 -26.10 -5.17
N ASP A 281 -6.39 -26.92 -5.65
CA ASP A 281 -7.54 -26.45 -6.43
C ASP A 281 -8.60 -25.77 -5.55
N GLN A 282 -9.73 -25.35 -6.15
CA GLN A 282 -10.80 -24.65 -5.42
C GLN A 282 -11.51 -25.51 -4.37
N ASP A 283 -11.45 -26.84 -4.51
CA ASP A 283 -12.02 -27.80 -3.56
C ASP A 283 -11.02 -28.15 -2.44
N GLY A 284 -9.82 -27.55 -2.45
CA GLY A 284 -8.76 -27.81 -1.49
C GLY A 284 -7.94 -29.07 -1.78
N LYS A 285 -8.14 -29.71 -2.94
CA LYS A 285 -7.37 -30.90 -3.32
C LYS A 285 -6.00 -30.47 -3.83
N VAL A 286 -4.95 -31.10 -3.31
CA VAL A 286 -3.56 -30.90 -3.76
C VAL A 286 -3.41 -31.43 -5.19
N VAL A 287 -3.04 -30.56 -6.12
CA VAL A 287 -2.81 -30.87 -7.54
C VAL A 287 -1.33 -30.88 -7.92
N GLY A 288 -0.46 -30.45 -7.00
CA GLY A 288 0.99 -30.55 -7.17
C GLY A 288 1.75 -30.07 -5.94
N THR A 289 2.99 -30.53 -5.80
CA THR A 289 3.86 -30.23 -4.66
C THR A 289 5.28 -30.00 -5.12
N ALA A 290 6.02 -29.15 -4.42
CA ALA A 290 7.45 -28.94 -4.65
C ALA A 290 8.17 -28.60 -3.34
N VAL A 291 9.50 -28.70 -3.36
CA VAL A 291 10.39 -28.40 -2.23
C VAL A 291 11.46 -27.42 -2.68
N GLY A 292 11.89 -26.54 -1.77
CA GLY A 292 12.88 -25.50 -2.03
C GLY A 292 12.25 -24.13 -2.23
N SER A 293 13.08 -23.10 -2.14
CA SER A 293 12.71 -21.68 -2.25
C SER A 293 12.39 -21.25 -3.68
N SER A 294 12.75 -22.04 -4.68
CA SER A 294 12.43 -21.77 -6.08
C SER A 294 12.08 -23.08 -6.79
N GLY A 295 11.21 -23.01 -7.78
CA GLY A 295 10.79 -24.21 -8.50
C GLY A 295 9.56 -23.99 -9.37
N GLU A 296 8.99 -25.11 -9.78
CA GLU A 296 7.84 -25.15 -10.68
C GLU A 296 6.93 -26.31 -10.32
N ILE A 297 5.61 -26.06 -10.39
CA ILE A 297 4.57 -27.08 -10.29
C ILE A 297 3.84 -27.16 -11.64
N ALA A 298 3.83 -28.35 -12.26
CA ALA A 298 3.05 -28.64 -13.46
C ALA A 298 1.68 -29.23 -13.09
N VAL A 299 0.62 -28.72 -13.71
CA VAL A 299 -0.78 -29.09 -13.48
C VAL A 299 -1.37 -29.61 -14.79
N PRO A 300 -1.43 -30.94 -14.99
CA PRO A 300 -2.05 -31.52 -16.18
C PRO A 300 -3.53 -31.16 -16.26
N ASN A 301 -4.01 -30.81 -17.45
CA ASN A 301 -5.39 -30.37 -17.69
C ASN A 301 -5.82 -29.24 -16.74
N ALA A 302 -4.95 -28.23 -16.60
CA ALA A 302 -5.18 -27.10 -15.72
C ALA A 302 -6.46 -26.35 -16.10
N LYS A 303 -7.29 -26.07 -15.09
CA LYS A 303 -8.31 -25.02 -15.18
C LYS A 303 -7.60 -23.67 -15.21
N LEU A 304 -7.76 -22.92 -16.28
CA LEU A 304 -7.12 -21.63 -16.48
C LEU A 304 -7.98 -20.51 -15.90
N TRP A 305 -7.33 -19.43 -15.49
CA TRP A 305 -8.03 -18.19 -15.18
C TRP A 305 -8.48 -17.53 -16.49
N TRP A 306 -9.77 -17.19 -16.56
CA TRP A 306 -10.37 -16.52 -17.70
C TRP A 306 -11.16 -15.29 -17.25
N PRO A 307 -11.17 -14.21 -18.07
CA PRO A 307 -12.11 -13.13 -17.88
C PRO A 307 -13.56 -13.64 -17.96
N PHE A 308 -14.48 -13.10 -17.16
CA PHE A 308 -15.85 -13.61 -17.11
C PHE A 308 -16.60 -13.52 -18.45
N THR A 309 -16.22 -12.58 -19.31
CA THR A 309 -16.79 -12.46 -20.66
C THR A 309 -16.23 -13.45 -21.69
N MET A 310 -15.29 -14.32 -21.30
CA MET A 310 -14.66 -15.33 -22.15
C MET A 310 -15.04 -16.77 -21.75
N VAL A 311 -15.97 -16.93 -20.81
CA VAL A 311 -16.47 -18.24 -20.36
C VAL A 311 -17.98 -18.37 -20.63
N GLN A 312 -18.48 -19.61 -20.63
CA GLN A 312 -19.91 -19.88 -20.82
C GLN A 312 -20.68 -19.82 -19.50
N ASN A 313 -20.08 -20.32 -18.41
CA ASN A 313 -20.66 -20.25 -17.08
C ASN A 313 -19.85 -19.28 -16.22
N ASP A 314 -20.53 -18.39 -15.51
CA ASP A 314 -19.90 -17.43 -14.61
C ASP A 314 -19.01 -18.08 -13.54
N SER A 315 -19.31 -19.32 -13.14
CA SER A 315 -18.50 -20.10 -12.19
C SER A 315 -17.13 -20.53 -12.71
N ASP A 316 -16.93 -20.49 -14.03
CA ASP A 316 -15.67 -20.86 -14.66
C ASP A 316 -14.74 -19.62 -14.83
N ALA A 317 -15.27 -18.42 -14.59
CA ALA A 317 -14.50 -17.18 -14.60
C ALA A 317 -13.60 -17.10 -13.38
N GLY A 318 -12.46 -16.42 -13.51
CA GLY A 318 -11.65 -16.09 -12.34
C GLY A 318 -11.15 -17.32 -11.57
N TYR A 319 -10.88 -18.45 -12.24
CA TYR A 319 -10.45 -19.66 -11.54
C TYR A 319 -9.11 -19.44 -10.83
N LEU A 320 -9.08 -19.68 -9.52
CA LEU A 320 -7.93 -19.47 -8.65
C LEU A 320 -7.57 -20.77 -7.91
N TYR A 321 -6.32 -21.20 -8.05
CA TYR A 321 -5.68 -22.15 -7.15
C TYR A 321 -5.22 -21.45 -5.87
N THR A 322 -4.82 -22.23 -4.87
CA THR A 322 -4.15 -21.73 -3.66
C THR A 322 -2.75 -22.32 -3.58
N LEU A 323 -1.72 -21.49 -3.69
CA LEU A 323 -0.33 -21.84 -3.42
C LEU A 323 -0.10 -21.73 -1.91
N VAL A 324 0.00 -22.87 -1.24
CA VAL A 324 0.31 -22.98 0.18
C VAL A 324 1.82 -23.11 0.33
N VAL A 325 2.44 -22.07 0.88
CA VAL A 325 3.88 -22.03 1.14
C VAL A 325 4.10 -22.25 2.62
N SER A 326 5.04 -23.13 2.95
CA SER A 326 5.45 -23.40 4.33
C SER A 326 6.95 -23.33 4.47
N SER A 327 7.43 -22.53 5.41
CA SER A 327 8.86 -22.45 5.76
C SER A 327 9.09 -22.91 7.18
N THR A 328 10.07 -23.77 7.41
CA THR A 328 10.50 -24.18 8.75
C THR A 328 11.99 -23.93 8.90
N ASP A 329 12.36 -23.21 9.94
CA ASP A 329 13.76 -23.01 10.28
C ASP A 329 14.22 -24.15 11.20
N SER A 330 15.23 -24.89 10.75
CA SER A 330 15.75 -26.06 11.47
C SER A 330 16.33 -25.72 12.86
N GLY A 331 16.58 -24.43 13.15
CA GLY A 331 17.00 -23.94 14.48
C GLY A 331 15.86 -23.54 15.43
N SER A 332 14.62 -23.38 14.93
CA SER A 332 13.47 -22.94 15.76
C SER A 332 12.33 -23.94 15.83
N ASN A 333 12.28 -24.94 14.94
CA ASN A 333 11.16 -25.88 14.74
C ASN A 333 9.79 -25.19 14.52
N GLU A 334 9.76 -23.86 14.39
CA GLU A 334 8.55 -23.09 14.17
C GLU A 334 8.27 -23.01 12.67
N ARG A 335 7.07 -23.41 12.28
CA ARG A 335 6.60 -23.38 10.89
C ARG A 335 5.87 -22.06 10.64
N ASP A 336 6.21 -21.39 9.56
CA ASP A 336 5.41 -20.31 9.00
C ASP A 336 4.65 -20.80 7.76
N VAL A 337 3.38 -20.40 7.64
CA VAL A 337 2.48 -20.78 6.55
C VAL A 337 1.84 -19.54 5.96
N TYR A 338 1.95 -19.39 4.63
CA TYR A 338 1.30 -18.33 3.86
C TYR A 338 0.56 -18.95 2.67
N ARG A 339 -0.61 -18.41 2.33
CA ARG A 339 -1.45 -18.88 1.23
C ARG A 339 -1.63 -17.77 0.20
N LEU A 340 -1.27 -18.03 -1.05
CA LEU A 340 -1.40 -17.07 -2.14
C LEU A 340 -2.37 -17.61 -3.19
N LYS A 341 -3.35 -16.81 -3.62
CA LYS A 341 -4.24 -17.19 -4.73
C LYS A 341 -3.50 -17.04 -6.07
N VAL A 342 -3.67 -18.03 -6.95
CA VAL A 342 -2.95 -18.07 -8.24
C VAL A 342 -3.91 -18.42 -9.37
N GLY A 343 -4.08 -17.50 -10.32
CA GLY A 343 -4.75 -17.74 -11.59
C GLY A 343 -3.75 -18.14 -12.68
N ILE A 344 -3.84 -19.37 -13.20
CA ILE A 344 -2.99 -19.81 -14.31
C ILE A 344 -3.48 -19.15 -15.60
N ARG A 345 -2.70 -18.20 -16.13
CA ARG A 345 -3.03 -17.47 -17.36
C ARG A 345 -1.82 -16.87 -18.03
N THR A 346 -1.83 -16.80 -19.36
CA THR A 346 -0.83 -16.06 -20.13
C THR A 346 -1.41 -14.76 -20.67
N ILE A 347 -0.55 -13.74 -20.74
CA ILE A 347 -0.83 -12.47 -21.41
C ILE A 347 0.23 -12.32 -22.50
N SER A 348 -0.21 -12.06 -23.72
CA SER A 348 0.67 -11.76 -24.85
C SER A 348 -0.01 -10.78 -25.81
N TRP A 349 0.74 -10.27 -26.77
CA TRP A 349 0.19 -9.37 -27.78
C TRP A 349 0.89 -9.57 -29.12
N THR A 350 0.17 -9.25 -30.19
CA THR A 350 0.71 -9.07 -31.53
C THR A 350 0.67 -7.59 -31.88
N GLU A 351 1.04 -7.23 -33.11
CA GLU A 351 0.88 -5.87 -33.61
C GLU A 351 -0.57 -5.36 -33.58
N LYS A 352 -1.57 -6.26 -33.55
CA LYS A 352 -3.00 -5.90 -33.72
C LYS A 352 -3.92 -6.43 -32.63
N GLN A 353 -3.45 -7.31 -31.75
CA GLN A 353 -4.30 -8.01 -30.79
C GLN A 353 -3.64 -8.12 -29.43
N PHE A 354 -4.43 -7.89 -28.39
CA PHE A 354 -4.11 -8.31 -27.03
C PHE A 354 -4.67 -9.72 -26.82
N LEU A 355 -3.89 -10.62 -26.25
CA LEU A 355 -4.23 -12.03 -26.10
C LEU A 355 -4.21 -12.42 -24.63
N ILE A 356 -5.27 -13.09 -24.17
CA ILE A 356 -5.31 -13.80 -22.90
C ILE A 356 -5.43 -15.28 -23.22
N ASN A 357 -4.51 -16.11 -22.71
CA ASN A 357 -4.45 -17.55 -22.98
C ASN A 357 -4.50 -17.85 -24.49
N SER A 358 -3.71 -17.09 -25.26
CA SER A 358 -3.61 -17.16 -26.73
C SER A 358 -4.90 -16.84 -27.50
N LYS A 359 -5.95 -16.32 -26.83
CA LYS A 359 -7.20 -15.89 -27.47
C LYS A 359 -7.31 -14.36 -27.48
N PRO A 360 -7.80 -13.75 -28.58
CA PRO A 360 -8.04 -12.31 -28.62
C PRO A 360 -8.95 -11.83 -27.51
N PHE A 361 -8.49 -10.80 -26.79
CA PHE A 361 -9.23 -10.11 -25.74
C PHE A 361 -9.43 -8.65 -26.14
N TYR A 362 -10.64 -8.15 -25.88
CA TYR A 362 -11.00 -6.76 -26.13
C TYR A 362 -11.49 -6.14 -24.81
N PHE A 363 -10.82 -5.06 -24.41
CA PHE A 363 -11.15 -4.30 -23.20
C PHE A 363 -12.47 -3.56 -23.40
N ARG A 364 -13.41 -3.75 -22.48
CA ARG A 364 -14.68 -3.04 -22.38
C ARG A 364 -14.84 -2.61 -20.94
N GLY A 365 -14.69 -1.32 -20.68
CA GLY A 365 -14.48 -0.88 -19.32
C GLY A 365 -14.39 0.61 -19.12
N PHE A 366 -13.88 0.96 -17.94
CA PHE A 366 -13.84 2.33 -17.44
C PHE A 366 -12.43 2.67 -16.92
N GLY A 367 -12.09 3.95 -16.89
CA GLY A 367 -11.25 4.46 -15.81
C GLY A 367 -12.14 4.61 -14.57
N ARG A 368 -11.72 4.07 -13.43
CA ARG A 368 -12.44 4.25 -12.16
C ARG A 368 -11.72 5.27 -11.29
N HIS A 369 -12.26 5.58 -10.11
CA HIS A 369 -11.54 6.20 -9.00
C HIS A 369 -11.95 5.53 -7.67
N GLU A 370 -11.04 5.53 -6.70
CA GLU A 370 -11.42 5.39 -5.28
C GLU A 370 -11.94 6.75 -4.81
N ASP A 371 -13.24 7.00 -5.03
CA ASP A 371 -13.93 8.26 -4.72
C ASP A 371 -15.39 7.98 -4.34
N PHE A 372 -15.76 8.32 -3.11
CA PHE A 372 -17.09 8.09 -2.58
C PHE A 372 -17.49 9.21 -1.61
N ASP A 373 -18.79 9.48 -1.54
CA ASP A 373 -19.37 10.46 -0.63
C ASP A 373 -18.85 10.29 0.80
N ILE A 374 -18.49 11.42 1.42
CA ILE A 374 -17.99 11.58 2.80
C ILE A 374 -16.60 10.98 3.05
N ARG A 375 -16.34 9.74 2.63
CA ARG A 375 -15.07 9.04 2.91
C ARG A 375 -13.94 9.36 1.93
N GLY A 376 -14.25 10.04 0.81
CA GLY A 376 -13.30 10.30 -0.27
C GLY A 376 -12.71 9.00 -0.80
N LYS A 377 -11.40 8.82 -0.60
CA LYS A 377 -10.65 7.62 -1.03
C LYS A 377 -10.70 6.46 -0.04
N GLY A 378 -11.40 6.63 1.08
CA GLY A 378 -11.50 5.59 2.12
C GLY A 378 -12.09 4.30 1.56
N ILE A 379 -11.38 3.17 1.73
CA ILE A 379 -11.87 1.85 1.29
C ILE A 379 -13.17 1.46 2.02
N ASP A 380 -14.14 0.92 1.26
CA ASP A 380 -15.40 0.38 1.79
C ASP A 380 -15.79 -0.88 1.00
N ASN A 381 -15.90 -2.02 1.69
CA ASN A 381 -16.26 -3.29 1.08
C ASN A 381 -17.68 -3.31 0.50
N VAL A 382 -18.62 -2.55 1.05
CA VAL A 382 -19.97 -2.38 0.49
C VAL A 382 -19.88 -1.73 -0.89
N MET A 383 -19.11 -0.65 -1.01
CA MET A 383 -18.94 0.05 -2.28
C MET A 383 -18.11 -0.76 -3.27
N THR A 384 -17.05 -1.41 -2.81
CA THR A 384 -16.26 -2.34 -3.62
C THR A 384 -17.15 -3.42 -4.23
N VAL A 385 -17.97 -4.12 -3.45
CA VAL A 385 -18.89 -5.15 -3.97
C VAL A 385 -19.94 -4.55 -4.90
N LYS A 386 -20.50 -3.37 -4.57
CA LYS A 386 -21.48 -2.69 -5.41
C LYS A 386 -20.91 -2.35 -6.79
N ASP A 387 -19.72 -1.79 -6.85
CA ASP A 387 -19.07 -1.41 -8.11
C ASP A 387 -18.78 -2.62 -8.99
N HIS A 388 -18.28 -3.72 -8.41
CA HIS A 388 -18.01 -4.94 -9.20
C HIS A 388 -19.30 -5.59 -9.70
N ASN A 389 -20.38 -5.55 -8.92
CA ASN A 389 -21.70 -5.96 -9.38
C ASN A 389 -22.19 -5.10 -10.56
N LEU A 390 -21.96 -3.78 -10.51
CA LEU A 390 -22.31 -2.87 -11.62
C LEU A 390 -21.45 -3.13 -12.86
N ILE A 391 -20.15 -3.37 -12.69
CA ILE A 391 -19.22 -3.72 -13.78
C ILE A 391 -19.72 -4.99 -14.50
N LYS A 392 -20.05 -6.05 -13.75
CA LYS A 392 -20.63 -7.26 -14.35
C LYS A 392 -21.99 -6.99 -15.00
N TRP A 393 -22.86 -6.23 -14.33
CA TRP A 393 -24.21 -5.91 -14.84
C TRP A 393 -24.19 -5.19 -16.19
N VAL A 394 -23.27 -4.23 -16.40
CA VAL A 394 -23.11 -3.55 -17.71
C VAL A 394 -22.34 -4.38 -18.74
N GLY A 395 -21.82 -5.55 -18.36
CA GLY A 395 -20.99 -6.40 -19.22
C GLY A 395 -19.57 -5.86 -19.46
N ALA A 396 -19.08 -4.96 -18.60
CA ALA A 396 -17.71 -4.49 -18.64
C ALA A 396 -16.78 -5.57 -18.09
N ASN A 397 -15.70 -5.86 -18.80
CA ASN A 397 -14.74 -6.92 -18.47
C ASN A 397 -13.39 -6.41 -17.97
N SER A 398 -13.24 -5.09 -17.86
CA SER A 398 -12.00 -4.48 -17.43
C SER A 398 -12.19 -3.12 -16.79
N TYR A 399 -11.20 -2.65 -16.05
CA TYR A 399 -11.05 -1.24 -15.71
C TYR A 399 -9.57 -0.86 -15.57
N ARG A 400 -9.28 0.44 -15.60
CA ARG A 400 -7.97 1.00 -15.25
C ARG A 400 -8.01 1.63 -13.87
N THR A 401 -6.97 1.45 -13.06
CA THR A 401 -6.86 2.07 -11.74
C THR A 401 -6.48 3.55 -11.85
N SER A 402 -7.28 4.34 -12.55
CA SER A 402 -7.02 5.77 -12.73
C SER A 402 -7.04 6.46 -11.35
N HIS A 403 -6.02 7.20 -10.93
CA HIS A 403 -4.69 7.36 -11.50
C HIS A 403 -3.63 6.96 -10.47
N TYR A 404 -3.80 5.80 -9.85
CA TYR A 404 -2.97 5.29 -8.76
C TYR A 404 -3.34 3.82 -8.47
N PRO A 405 -2.43 3.01 -7.89
CA PRO A 405 -2.76 1.66 -7.45
C PRO A 405 -3.91 1.70 -6.45
N TYR A 406 -4.90 0.81 -6.59
CA TYR A 406 -6.05 0.73 -5.68
C TYR A 406 -5.78 -0.19 -4.48
N ALA A 407 -6.72 -0.23 -3.53
CA ALA A 407 -6.64 -1.14 -2.40
C ALA A 407 -6.50 -2.59 -2.85
N GLU A 408 -5.66 -3.35 -2.14
CA GLU A 408 -5.31 -4.74 -2.49
C GLU A 408 -6.55 -5.63 -2.48
N GLU A 409 -7.50 -5.36 -1.58
CA GLU A 409 -8.78 -6.03 -1.48
C GLU A 409 -9.63 -5.91 -2.76
N ILE A 410 -9.50 -4.79 -3.47
CA ILE A 410 -10.18 -4.58 -4.75
C ILE A 410 -9.52 -5.44 -5.85
N MET A 411 -8.20 -5.58 -5.81
CA MET A 411 -7.44 -6.40 -6.75
C MET A 411 -7.74 -7.89 -6.53
N ASP A 412 -7.78 -8.34 -5.27
CA ASP A 412 -8.15 -9.71 -4.89
C ASP A 412 -9.57 -10.07 -5.34
N LEU A 413 -10.54 -9.16 -5.14
CA LEU A 413 -11.90 -9.36 -5.61
C LEU A 413 -11.93 -9.46 -7.14
N THR A 414 -11.16 -8.62 -7.82
CA THR A 414 -11.09 -8.61 -9.29
C THR A 414 -10.54 -9.92 -9.85
N ASP A 415 -9.50 -10.46 -9.23
CA ASP A 415 -8.97 -11.78 -9.57
C ASP A 415 -10.05 -12.87 -9.45
N SER A 416 -10.82 -12.87 -8.36
CA SER A 416 -11.89 -13.86 -8.14
C SER A 416 -13.07 -13.73 -9.11
N LEU A 417 -13.32 -12.53 -9.64
CA LEU A 417 -14.45 -12.27 -10.53
C LEU A 417 -14.11 -12.39 -12.02
N GLY A 418 -12.84 -12.60 -12.37
CA GLY A 418 -12.39 -12.63 -13.76
C GLY A 418 -12.55 -11.27 -14.45
N ILE A 419 -12.20 -10.18 -13.76
CA ILE A 419 -12.17 -8.83 -14.36
C ILE A 419 -10.70 -8.47 -14.64
N VAL A 420 -10.41 -7.84 -15.78
CA VAL A 420 -9.03 -7.51 -16.17
C VAL A 420 -8.69 -6.08 -15.71
N VAL A 421 -7.53 -5.88 -15.10
CA VAL A 421 -7.10 -4.56 -14.62
C VAL A 421 -5.89 -4.05 -15.39
N ILE A 422 -5.95 -2.79 -15.78
CA ILE A 422 -4.75 -2.02 -16.14
C ILE A 422 -4.33 -1.28 -14.87
N ASP A 423 -3.27 -1.77 -14.23
CA ASP A 423 -2.75 -1.20 -12.98
C ASP A 423 -1.82 -0.02 -13.29
N GLU A 424 -2.19 1.16 -12.83
CA GLU A 424 -1.58 2.44 -13.17
C GLU A 424 -0.88 3.07 -11.96
N ALA A 425 0.39 3.46 -12.15
CA ALA A 425 1.17 4.20 -11.16
C ALA A 425 0.68 5.67 -11.01
N PRO A 426 0.95 6.36 -9.89
CA PRO A 426 0.41 7.70 -9.61
C PRO A 426 0.96 8.86 -10.46
N ALA A 427 1.66 8.55 -11.56
CA ALA A 427 2.29 9.54 -12.43
C ALA A 427 1.26 10.14 -13.41
N CYS A 428 0.44 11.06 -12.90
CA CYS A 428 -0.60 11.75 -13.67
C CYS A 428 -0.39 13.27 -13.67
N THR A 429 -0.45 13.86 -14.87
CA THR A 429 -0.43 15.30 -15.11
C THR A 429 -1.24 15.61 -16.37
N ILE A 430 -2.10 16.62 -16.29
CA ILE A 430 -2.83 17.23 -17.39
C ILE A 430 -2.01 18.48 -17.74
N GLU A 431 -1.41 18.47 -18.94
CA GLU A 431 -0.61 19.59 -19.45
C GLU A 431 -1.43 20.89 -19.57
#